data_AF-A0A2E0TSJ3-F1
#
_entry.id   AF-A0A2E0TSJ3-F1
#
_cell.length_a   1.000
_cell.length_b   1.000
_cell.length_c   1.000
_cell.angle_alpha   90.00
_cell.angle_beta   90.00
_cell.angle_gamma   90.00
#
_symmetry.space_group_name_H-M   'P 1'
#
loop_
_entity.id
_entity.type
_entity.pdbx_description
1 polymer ?
#
loop_
_entity_poly.entity_id
_entity_poly.type
_entity_poly.pdbx_seq_one_letter_code
_entity_poly.pdbx_strand_id
1 'polypeptide(L)'
;MLDSLLPRRASAALALAAPLCLALACGDDGGSFDTGLDRDRALSSLSDDEVRSACEATVDSGPEPTRRESCTLAGLIFAEDPASCEATRDACLATDPEPEPEEDECADASAAELAGCDATVGQLEDCWAAQNAQTEAFLADLSCSLAGTEIEEPATPAECAALEERCPDAFGSSDDGASSEGSGGAGDPEL
;
A
#
# COMPACT_ATOMS: atom_id res chain seq x y z
N MET A 1 -3.91 -83.81 17.63
CA MET A 1 -3.68 -83.28 18.98
C MET A 1 -3.43 -81.80 18.82
N LEU A 2 -4.23 -80.99 19.53
CA LEU A 2 -4.13 -79.53 19.68
C LEU A 2 -4.46 -78.74 18.40
N ASP A 3 -5.70 -78.32 18.14
CA ASP A 3 -6.62 -77.49 18.96
C ASP A 3 -6.17 -76.01 19.00
N SER A 4 -7.10 -75.14 18.58
CA SER A 4 -7.13 -73.69 18.85
C SER A 4 -6.09 -72.81 18.11
N LEU A 5 -6.41 -71.76 17.33
CA LEU A 5 -7.44 -70.72 17.47
C LEU A 5 -7.72 -70.04 16.11
N LEU A 6 -8.97 -70.10 15.66
CA LEU A 6 -9.65 -68.92 15.09
C LEU A 6 -10.45 -68.30 16.27
N PRO A 7 -10.91 -67.02 16.30
CA PRO A 7 -11.18 -66.13 15.16
C PRO A 7 -10.89 -64.63 15.43
N ARG A 8 -11.04 -63.78 14.40
CA ARG A 8 -11.93 -62.59 14.46
C ARG A 8 -12.02 -61.96 13.08
N ARG A 9 -13.15 -62.24 12.43
CA ARG A 9 -13.71 -61.46 11.33
C ARG A 9 -14.06 -60.07 11.85
N ALA A 10 -13.68 -59.02 11.13
CA ALA A 10 -14.46 -57.78 11.06
C ALA A 10 -14.01 -56.98 9.83
N SER A 11 -14.79 -57.13 8.77
CA SER A 11 -15.21 -56.07 7.85
C SER A 11 -14.14 -55.08 7.37
N ALA A 12 -13.53 -55.39 6.23
CA ALA A 12 -13.07 -54.37 5.30
C ALA A 12 -14.29 -53.61 4.77
N ALA A 13 -14.63 -52.49 5.42
CA ALA A 13 -15.56 -51.50 4.89
C ALA A 13 -14.72 -50.38 4.26
N LEU A 14 -14.59 -50.46 2.94
CA LEU A 14 -14.30 -49.33 2.07
C LEU A 14 -15.32 -48.23 2.38
N ALA A 15 -14.89 -47.14 2.99
CA ALA A 15 -15.64 -45.90 3.06
C ALA A 15 -14.68 -44.75 2.71
N LEU A 16 -14.40 -44.66 1.40
CA LEU A 16 -13.98 -43.42 0.76
C LEU A 16 -15.11 -42.39 0.97
N ALA A 17 -14.92 -41.50 1.95
CA ALA A 17 -15.71 -40.28 2.10
C ALA A 17 -14.71 -39.12 2.08
N ALA A 18 -14.30 -38.75 0.87
CA ALA A 18 -13.67 -37.47 0.60
C ALA A 18 -14.76 -36.39 0.67
N PRO A 19 -14.66 -35.37 1.53
CA PRO A 19 -15.31 -34.10 1.27
C PRO A 19 -14.47 -33.37 0.21
N LEU A 20 -14.78 -33.71 -1.03
CA LEU A 20 -14.54 -32.87 -2.19
C LEU A 20 -15.44 -31.62 -2.03
N CYS A 21 -14.89 -30.45 -2.39
CA CYS A 21 -15.55 -29.12 -2.51
C CYS A 21 -15.48 -28.16 -1.31
N LEU A 22 -14.30 -27.54 -1.12
CA LEU A 22 -14.18 -26.14 -0.68
C LEU A 22 -13.13 -25.36 -1.49
N ALA A 23 -12.79 -25.85 -2.69
CA ALA A 23 -12.13 -25.06 -3.71
C ALA A 23 -13.22 -24.63 -4.71
N LEU A 24 -13.77 -23.42 -4.53
CA LEU A 24 -14.48 -22.59 -5.52
C LEU A 24 -15.10 -21.37 -4.82
N ALA A 25 -14.25 -20.43 -4.39
CA ALA A 25 -14.56 -19.00 -4.24
C ALA A 25 -13.26 -18.25 -3.88
N CYS A 26 -12.30 -18.21 -4.79
CA CYS A 26 -11.40 -17.07 -4.89
C CYS A 26 -11.28 -16.78 -6.38
N GLY A 27 -12.43 -16.35 -6.93
CA GLY A 27 -12.46 -15.71 -8.23
C GLY A 27 -11.95 -14.30 -8.00
N ASP A 28 -10.70 -14.09 -8.42
CA ASP A 28 -10.25 -12.97 -9.23
C ASP A 28 -11.41 -12.10 -9.76
N ASP A 29 -11.74 -11.02 -9.05
CA ASP A 29 -12.54 -9.89 -9.53
C ASP A 29 -12.41 -8.73 -8.51
N GLY A 30 -11.32 -7.96 -8.63
CA GLY A 30 -11.07 -6.70 -7.90
C GLY A 30 -10.09 -6.86 -6.74
N GLY A 31 -8.86 -6.38 -6.91
CA GLY A 31 -7.78 -6.46 -5.91
C GLY A 31 -8.19 -5.88 -4.57
N SER A 32 -8.59 -6.74 -3.63
CA SER A 32 -8.74 -6.37 -2.23
C SER A 32 -7.37 -6.44 -1.59
N PHE A 33 -6.87 -5.30 -1.12
CA PHE A 33 -5.73 -5.26 -0.22
C PHE A 33 -6.02 -6.09 1.04
N ASP A 34 -5.05 -6.91 1.45
CA ASP A 34 -5.16 -7.83 2.58
C ASP A 34 -3.83 -7.81 3.37
N THR A 35 -3.93 -7.50 4.65
CA THR A 35 -2.77 -7.47 5.57
C THR A 35 -2.44 -8.85 6.14
N GLY A 36 -3.27 -9.87 5.86
CA GLY A 36 -3.23 -11.18 6.51
C GLY A 36 -3.72 -11.19 7.95
N LEU A 37 -4.18 -10.06 8.49
CA LEU A 37 -4.70 -9.92 9.84
C LEU A 37 -6.22 -10.11 9.89
N ASP A 38 -6.75 -10.38 11.08
CA ASP A 38 -8.20 -10.51 11.27
C ASP A 38 -8.89 -9.15 11.08
N ARG A 39 -9.79 -9.04 10.10
CA ARG A 39 -10.46 -7.78 9.73
C ARG A 39 -11.30 -7.14 10.83
N ASP A 40 -11.81 -7.93 11.79
CA ASP A 40 -12.61 -7.43 12.91
C ASP A 40 -11.72 -6.97 14.08
N ARG A 41 -10.42 -7.22 14.02
CA ARG A 41 -9.46 -6.82 15.05
C ARG A 41 -9.29 -5.32 15.09
N ALA A 42 -9.32 -4.77 16.31
CA ALA A 42 -9.05 -3.35 16.53
C ALA A 42 -7.57 -3.03 16.26
N LEU A 43 -7.31 -1.92 15.57
CA LEU A 43 -5.96 -1.45 15.24
C LEU A 43 -5.14 -1.17 16.50
N SER A 44 -5.75 -0.58 17.53
CA SER A 44 -5.15 -0.39 18.86
C SER A 44 -4.75 -1.68 19.61
N SER A 45 -5.12 -2.86 19.09
CA SER A 45 -4.75 -4.16 19.67
C SER A 45 -3.63 -4.88 18.92
N LEU A 46 -3.10 -4.27 17.86
CA LEU A 46 -1.98 -4.83 17.11
C LEU A 46 -0.68 -4.72 17.92
N SER A 47 0.20 -5.70 17.75
CA SER A 47 1.59 -5.62 18.22
C SER A 47 2.47 -4.87 17.21
N ASP A 48 3.67 -4.45 17.62
CA ASP A 48 4.63 -3.82 16.70
C ASP A 48 4.96 -4.69 15.49
N ASP A 49 5.06 -6.02 15.68
CA ASP A 49 5.32 -6.95 14.57
C ASP A 49 4.14 -7.03 13.60
N GLU A 50 2.90 -6.95 14.10
CA GLU A 50 1.69 -6.95 13.27
C GLU A 50 1.53 -5.62 12.52
N VAL A 51 1.87 -4.49 13.16
CA VAL A 51 1.88 -3.18 12.50
C VAL A 51 2.94 -3.13 11.40
N ARG A 52 4.15 -3.64 11.66
CA ARG A 52 5.20 -3.74 10.64
C ARG A 52 4.77 -4.62 9.47
N SER A 53 4.20 -5.79 9.75
CA SER A 53 3.70 -6.68 8.71
C SER A 53 2.57 -6.05 7.89
N ALA A 54 1.69 -5.26 8.51
CA ALA A 54 0.64 -4.52 7.79
C ALA A 54 1.25 -3.40 6.94
N CYS A 55 2.27 -2.69 7.43
CA CYS A 55 3.01 -1.70 6.66
C CYS A 55 3.73 -2.31 5.44
N GLU A 56 4.39 -3.46 5.61
CA GLU A 56 5.05 -4.16 4.51
C GLU A 56 4.04 -4.55 3.42
N ALA A 57 2.87 -5.07 3.82
CA ALA A 57 1.79 -5.37 2.89
C ALA A 57 1.30 -4.11 2.14
N THR A 58 1.20 -2.98 2.84
CA THR A 58 0.82 -1.67 2.30
C THR A 58 1.81 -1.22 1.21
N VAL A 59 3.11 -1.24 1.51
CA VAL A 59 4.18 -0.91 0.55
C VAL A 59 4.16 -1.84 -0.67
N ASP A 60 4.05 -3.15 -0.45
CA ASP A 60 4.07 -4.16 -1.52
C ASP A 60 2.82 -4.14 -2.42
N SER A 61 1.72 -3.53 -1.96
CA SER A 61 0.42 -3.53 -2.66
C SER A 61 0.09 -2.19 -3.33
N GLY A 62 0.90 -1.16 -3.09
CA GLY A 62 0.71 0.15 -3.69
C GLY A 62 0.82 0.09 -5.23
N PRO A 63 0.08 0.94 -5.96
CA PRO A 63 0.24 1.01 -7.40
C PRO A 63 1.64 1.53 -7.76
N GLU A 64 2.44 0.67 -8.38
CA GLU A 64 3.74 1.06 -8.90
C GLU A 64 3.56 1.79 -10.25
N PRO A 65 3.90 3.09 -10.35
CA PRO A 65 3.84 3.78 -11.63
C PRO A 65 4.84 3.14 -12.59
N THR A 66 4.40 2.89 -13.81
CA THR A 66 5.32 2.51 -14.89
C THR A 66 6.37 3.61 -15.07
N ARG A 67 7.56 3.23 -15.53
CA ARG A 67 8.62 4.21 -15.85
C ARG A 67 8.13 5.35 -16.76
N ARG A 68 7.17 5.07 -17.64
CA ARG A 68 6.56 6.09 -18.49
C ARG A 68 5.69 7.06 -17.68
N GLU A 69 4.89 6.58 -16.74
CA GLU A 69 4.07 7.42 -15.85
C GLU A 69 4.97 8.26 -14.94
N SER A 70 6.00 7.68 -14.30
CA SER A 70 6.95 8.44 -13.46
C SER A 70 7.66 9.53 -14.26
N CYS A 71 8.13 9.22 -15.48
CA CYS A 71 8.75 10.22 -16.35
C CYS A 71 7.75 11.28 -16.86
N THR A 72 6.47 10.92 -17.01
CA THR A 72 5.43 11.88 -17.40
C THR A 72 5.10 12.81 -16.24
N LEU A 73 5.02 12.29 -15.02
CA LEU A 73 4.83 13.09 -13.80
C LEU A 73 5.99 14.08 -13.60
N ALA A 74 7.24 13.63 -13.75
CA ALA A 74 8.39 14.52 -13.73
C ALA A 74 8.28 15.61 -14.81
N GLY A 75 7.83 15.25 -16.02
CA GLY A 75 7.51 16.21 -17.07
C GLY A 75 6.48 17.24 -16.64
N LEU A 76 5.37 16.80 -16.04
CA LEU A 76 4.28 17.67 -15.59
C LEU A 76 4.70 18.63 -14.46
N ILE A 77 5.58 18.20 -13.55
CA ILE A 77 6.07 19.03 -12.44
C ILE A 77 6.95 20.18 -12.94
N PHE A 78 7.80 19.93 -13.93
CA PHE A 78 8.82 20.89 -14.36
C PHE A 78 8.49 21.64 -15.65
N ALA A 79 7.47 21.23 -16.40
CA ALA A 79 7.12 21.81 -17.69
C ALA A 79 5.96 22.80 -17.61
N GLU A 80 6.06 23.88 -18.38
CA GLU A 80 5.01 24.90 -18.50
C GLU A 80 4.03 24.62 -19.65
N ASP A 81 4.35 23.67 -20.54
CA ASP A 81 3.56 23.36 -21.72
C ASP A 81 3.71 21.89 -22.17
N PRO A 82 2.79 21.37 -23.01
CA PRO A 82 2.83 19.97 -23.41
C PRO A 82 4.11 19.53 -24.13
N ALA A 83 4.71 20.41 -24.94
CA ALA A 83 5.91 20.05 -25.70
C ALA A 83 7.15 19.98 -24.79
N SER A 84 7.27 20.87 -23.81
CA SER A 84 8.33 20.79 -22.81
C SER A 84 8.16 19.57 -21.88
N CYS A 85 6.93 19.19 -21.54
CA CYS A 85 6.66 17.95 -20.80
C CYS A 85 7.10 16.71 -21.59
N GLU A 86 6.74 16.63 -22.87
CA GLU A 86 7.13 15.49 -23.72
C GLU A 86 8.65 15.37 -23.85
N ALA A 87 9.35 16.49 -23.99
CA ALA A 87 10.81 16.51 -24.04
C ALA A 87 11.44 16.02 -22.72
N THR A 88 10.92 16.45 -21.58
CA THR A 88 11.38 15.99 -20.25
C THR A 88 11.10 14.50 -20.06
N ARG A 89 9.91 14.03 -20.39
CA ARG A 89 9.54 12.60 -20.34
C ARG A 89 10.49 11.76 -21.19
N ASP A 90 10.74 12.18 -22.43
CA ASP A 90 11.58 11.42 -23.36
C ASP A 90 13.04 11.41 -22.91
N ALA A 91 13.53 12.51 -22.33
CA ALA A 91 14.86 12.56 -21.70
C ALA A 91 14.96 11.63 -20.48
N CYS A 92 13.95 11.62 -19.62
CA CYS A 92 13.86 10.70 -18.47
C CYS A 92 13.85 9.23 -18.93
N LEU A 93 13.08 8.89 -19.96
CA LEU A 93 13.03 7.54 -20.53
C LEU A 93 14.36 7.11 -21.17
N ALA A 94 15.20 8.05 -21.60
CA ALA A 94 16.51 7.77 -22.18
C ALA A 94 17.61 7.55 -21.13
N THR A 95 17.38 7.93 -19.87
CA THR A 95 18.34 7.77 -18.77
C THR A 95 18.12 6.46 -18.06
N ASP A 96 19.11 5.56 -18.02
CA ASP A 96 19.03 4.35 -17.19
C ASP A 96 18.81 4.72 -15.72
N PRO A 97 17.84 4.10 -15.03
CA PRO A 97 17.61 4.38 -13.62
C PRO A 97 18.84 3.98 -12.81
N GLU A 98 19.27 4.85 -11.92
CA GLU A 98 20.22 4.46 -10.88
C GLU A 98 19.50 3.53 -9.89
N PRO A 99 20.17 2.48 -9.37
CA PRO A 99 19.59 1.67 -8.32
C PRO A 99 19.40 2.54 -7.09
N GLU A 100 18.15 2.69 -6.65
CA GLU A 100 17.87 3.36 -5.39
C GLU A 100 18.28 2.44 -4.22
N PRO A 101 18.81 3.00 -3.13
CA PRO A 101 19.04 2.21 -1.93
C PRO A 101 17.70 1.67 -1.43
N GLU A 102 17.64 0.38 -1.11
CA GLU A 102 16.49 -0.21 -0.43
C GLU A 102 16.46 0.35 1.00
N GLU A 103 15.54 1.26 1.26
CA GLU A 103 15.22 1.74 2.61
C GLU A 103 14.03 0.93 3.14
N ASP A 104 14.12 0.48 4.39
CA ASP A 104 13.02 -0.21 5.06
C ASP A 104 12.02 0.86 5.57
N GLU A 105 11.07 1.21 4.72
CA GLU A 105 10.01 2.20 4.99
C GLU A 105 9.15 1.83 6.21
N CYS A 106 9.17 0.57 6.62
CA CYS A 106 8.38 0.03 7.72
C CYS A 106 9.21 -0.20 9.00
N ALA A 107 10.49 0.17 9.01
CA ALA A 107 11.37 -0.04 10.16
C ALA A 107 10.85 0.66 11.43
N ASP A 108 10.31 1.86 11.28
CA ASP A 108 9.81 2.70 12.38
C ASP A 108 8.33 2.48 12.70
N ALA A 109 7.62 1.67 11.92
CA ALA A 109 6.20 1.37 12.14
C ALA A 109 5.98 0.68 13.49
N SER A 110 5.07 1.21 14.32
CA SER A 110 4.89 0.76 15.69
C SER A 110 3.43 0.82 16.17
N ALA A 111 3.08 -0.04 17.12
CA ALA A 111 1.75 -0.05 17.73
C ALA A 111 1.46 1.22 18.55
N ALA A 112 2.49 1.99 18.91
CA ALA A 112 2.34 3.26 19.59
C ALA A 112 1.57 4.29 18.75
N GLU A 113 1.71 4.24 17.43
CA GLU A 113 1.00 5.13 16.47
C GLU A 113 -0.49 4.80 16.39
N LEU A 114 -0.87 3.57 16.74
CA LEU A 114 -2.27 3.11 16.77
C LEU A 114 -2.91 3.26 18.15
N ALA A 115 -2.21 3.87 19.12
CA ALA A 115 -2.75 4.10 20.44
C ALA A 115 -4.01 4.99 20.37
N GLY A 116 -5.15 4.48 20.87
CA GLY A 116 -6.42 5.21 20.80
C GLY A 116 -7.14 5.17 19.45
N CYS A 117 -6.62 4.40 18.48
CA CYS A 117 -7.29 4.14 17.22
C CYS A 117 -8.36 3.05 17.41
N ASP A 118 -9.62 3.45 17.31
CA ASP A 118 -10.78 2.58 17.53
C ASP A 118 -11.23 1.85 16.25
N ALA A 119 -10.59 2.12 15.12
CA ALA A 119 -10.90 1.45 13.85
C ALA A 119 -10.40 0.00 13.83
N THR A 120 -10.91 -0.78 12.88
CA THR A 120 -10.51 -2.17 12.68
C THR A 120 -9.53 -2.31 11.51
N VAL A 121 -8.81 -3.43 11.48
CA VAL A 121 -7.96 -3.83 10.35
C VAL A 121 -8.75 -3.77 9.04
N GLY A 122 -9.99 -4.28 9.00
CA GLY A 122 -10.81 -4.25 7.79
C GLY A 122 -11.11 -2.84 7.27
N GLN A 123 -11.21 -1.83 8.16
CA GLN A 123 -11.41 -0.44 7.74
C GLN A 123 -10.14 0.20 7.20
N LEU A 124 -8.99 -0.14 7.78
CA LEU A 124 -7.69 0.22 7.21
C LEU A 124 -7.56 -0.39 5.81
N GLU A 125 -7.91 -1.66 5.67
CA GLU A 125 -7.82 -2.36 4.39
C GLU A 125 -8.74 -1.78 3.32
N ASP A 126 -9.97 -1.43 3.68
CA ASP A 126 -10.92 -0.78 2.78
C ASP A 126 -10.44 0.62 2.37
N CYS A 127 -9.86 1.39 3.29
CA CYS A 127 -9.23 2.67 2.97
C CYS A 127 -8.08 2.49 1.98
N TRP A 128 -7.15 1.58 2.23
CA TRP A 128 -6.00 1.36 1.36
C TRP A 128 -6.42 0.89 -0.03
N ALA A 129 -7.37 -0.04 -0.12
CA ALA A 129 -7.93 -0.47 -1.40
C ALA A 129 -8.56 0.69 -2.19
N ALA A 130 -9.31 1.57 -1.51
CA ALA A 130 -9.91 2.75 -2.14
C ALA A 130 -8.86 3.77 -2.59
N GLN A 131 -7.82 3.99 -1.78
CA GLN A 131 -6.70 4.87 -2.12
C GLN A 131 -5.91 4.34 -3.32
N ASN A 132 -5.60 3.04 -3.35
CA ASN A 132 -4.89 2.43 -4.48
C ASN A 132 -5.71 2.54 -5.77
N ALA A 133 -7.00 2.21 -5.73
CA ALA A 133 -7.87 2.35 -6.90
C ALA A 133 -7.95 3.79 -7.41
N GLN A 134 -7.94 4.77 -6.51
CA GLN A 134 -7.91 6.18 -6.88
C GLN A 134 -6.57 6.60 -7.49
N THR A 135 -5.45 6.17 -6.90
CA THR A 135 -4.11 6.44 -7.42
C THR A 135 -3.90 5.79 -8.79
N GLU A 136 -4.35 4.55 -9.00
CA GLU A 136 -4.34 3.90 -10.31
C GLU A 136 -5.12 4.70 -11.36
N ALA A 137 -6.32 5.17 -11.00
CA ALA A 137 -7.13 5.99 -11.89
C ALA A 137 -6.45 7.33 -12.21
N PHE A 138 -5.81 7.95 -11.22
CA PHE A 138 -5.03 9.18 -11.41
C PHE A 138 -3.83 8.96 -12.34
N LEU A 139 -3.01 7.93 -12.08
CA LEU A 139 -1.85 7.58 -12.89
C LEU A 139 -2.26 7.27 -14.34
N ALA A 140 -3.38 6.58 -14.55
CA ALA A 140 -3.90 6.26 -15.88
C ALA A 140 -4.36 7.49 -16.68
N ASP A 141 -4.73 8.59 -16.02
CA ASP A 141 -5.12 9.85 -16.67
C ASP A 141 -3.91 10.76 -16.96
N LEU A 142 -2.74 10.47 -16.35
CA LEU A 142 -1.54 11.30 -16.51
C LEU A 142 -1.08 11.34 -17.97
N SER A 143 -1.00 12.57 -18.47
CA SER A 143 -0.51 12.84 -19.82
C SER A 143 0.04 14.25 -19.91
N CYS A 144 1.01 14.46 -20.82
CA CYS A 144 1.62 15.79 -21.02
C CYS A 144 0.64 16.87 -21.50
N SER A 145 -0.59 16.53 -21.91
CA SER A 145 -1.61 17.55 -22.18
C SER A 145 -2.04 18.32 -20.94
N LEU A 146 -1.76 17.81 -19.73
CA LEU A 146 -2.01 18.48 -18.46
C LEU A 146 -0.91 19.51 -18.11
N ALA A 147 0.18 19.60 -18.87
CA ALA A 147 1.26 20.54 -18.60
C ALA A 147 0.78 22.00 -18.71
N GLY A 148 1.11 22.80 -17.70
CA GLY A 148 0.63 24.18 -17.58
C GLY A 148 -0.82 24.32 -17.11
N THR A 149 -1.47 23.22 -16.70
CA THR A 149 -2.77 23.22 -16.03
C THR A 149 -2.62 22.95 -14.54
N GLU A 150 -3.61 23.35 -13.74
CA GLU A 150 -3.69 22.94 -12.34
C GLU A 150 -4.08 21.46 -12.28
N ILE A 151 -3.16 20.61 -11.78
CA ILE A 151 -3.45 19.21 -11.51
C ILE A 151 -4.17 19.16 -10.17
N GLU A 152 -5.45 18.81 -10.19
CA GLU A 152 -6.24 18.66 -8.98
C GLU A 152 -5.79 17.38 -8.25
N GLU A 153 -5.42 17.53 -6.98
CA GLU A 153 -5.15 16.37 -6.13
C GLU A 153 -6.45 15.57 -5.95
N PRO A 154 -6.39 14.23 -6.03
CA PRO A 154 -7.55 13.41 -5.83
C PRO A 154 -8.07 13.56 -4.39
N ALA A 155 -9.38 13.69 -4.23
CA ALA A 155 -10.00 13.85 -2.91
C ALA A 155 -9.85 12.57 -2.08
N THR A 156 -9.56 12.69 -0.78
CA THR A 156 -9.47 11.56 0.14
C THR A 156 -10.70 10.63 0.01
N PRO A 157 -10.51 9.31 -0.21
CA PRO A 157 -11.62 8.35 -0.25
C PRO A 157 -12.45 8.39 1.03
N ALA A 158 -13.76 8.13 0.92
CA ALA A 158 -14.67 8.22 2.07
C ALA A 158 -14.31 7.21 3.17
N GLU A 159 -13.78 6.06 2.76
CA GLU A 159 -13.25 5.00 3.61
C GLU A 159 -12.07 5.49 4.45
N CYS A 160 -11.19 6.31 3.86
CA CYS A 160 -10.03 6.89 4.55
C CYS A 160 -10.42 8.07 5.44
N ALA A 161 -11.33 8.93 5.00
CA ALA A 161 -11.84 10.03 5.84
C ALA A 161 -12.49 9.51 7.13
N ALA A 162 -13.23 8.39 7.04
CA ALA A 162 -13.81 7.74 8.22
C ALA A 162 -12.76 7.10 9.13
N LEU A 163 -11.60 6.74 8.60
CA LEU A 163 -10.48 6.16 9.36
C LEU A 163 -9.75 7.25 10.16
N GLU A 164 -9.49 8.41 9.55
CA GLU A 164 -8.87 9.57 10.20
C GLU A 164 -9.67 10.05 11.42
N GLU A 165 -11.01 10.10 11.32
CA GLU A 165 -11.89 10.47 12.44
C GLU A 165 -11.77 9.50 13.64
N ARG A 166 -11.36 8.25 13.39
CA ARG A 166 -11.26 7.20 14.41
C ARG A 166 -9.84 6.98 14.93
N CYS A 167 -8.85 7.59 14.29
CA CYS A 167 -7.43 7.37 14.55
C CYS A 167 -6.66 8.71 14.48
N PRO A 168 -6.95 9.64 15.41
CA PRO A 168 -6.45 11.02 15.35
C PRO A 168 -4.94 11.15 15.46
N ASP A 169 -4.26 10.18 16.09
CA ASP A 169 -2.81 10.18 16.28
C ASP A 169 -2.06 9.31 15.24
N ALA A 170 -2.77 8.45 14.50
CA ALA A 170 -2.16 7.47 13.58
C ALA A 170 -1.85 8.05 12.20
N PHE A 171 -2.66 9.01 11.74
CA PHE A 171 -2.51 9.67 10.44
C PHE A 171 -2.04 11.11 10.59
N GLY A 172 -1.35 11.39 11.71
CA GLY A 172 -1.07 12.71 12.25
C GLY A 172 -1.03 13.79 11.17
N SER A 173 -2.03 14.66 11.20
CA SER A 173 -2.06 15.86 10.39
C SER A 173 -0.70 16.55 10.50
N SER A 174 0.02 16.62 9.40
CA SER A 174 1.10 17.58 9.23
C SER A 174 0.50 18.99 9.11
N ASP A 175 -0.26 19.42 10.12
CA ASP A 175 -0.68 20.80 10.28
C ASP A 175 0.57 21.61 10.69
N ASP A 176 1.21 22.19 9.68
CA ASP A 176 1.94 23.45 9.70
C ASP A 176 3.06 23.63 10.75
N GLY A 177 4.21 23.03 10.44
CA GLY A 177 5.49 23.34 11.04
C GLY A 177 6.57 23.68 10.01
N ALA A 178 6.21 24.28 8.87
CA ALA A 178 7.16 24.81 7.89
C ALA A 178 8.00 25.95 8.51
N SER A 179 9.02 25.59 9.29
CA SER A 179 10.13 26.48 9.61
C SER A 179 11.06 26.49 8.40
N SER A 180 10.87 27.52 7.58
CA SER A 180 11.75 27.91 6.48
C SER A 180 13.21 27.60 6.77
N GLU A 181 13.80 26.83 5.86
CA GLU A 181 15.23 26.81 5.62
C GLU A 181 15.72 28.25 5.40
N GLY A 182 16.40 28.78 6.42
CA GLY A 182 17.14 30.03 6.33
C GLY A 182 18.41 29.84 5.50
N SER A 183 18.26 29.71 4.18
CA SER A 183 19.36 29.98 3.25
C SER A 183 19.65 31.49 3.24
N GLY A 184 20.76 31.90 3.85
CA GLY A 184 21.18 33.29 3.77
C GLY A 184 22.47 33.59 4.54
N GLY A 185 23.60 33.59 3.84
CA GLY A 185 24.77 34.34 4.30
C GLY A 185 26.12 33.75 3.94
N ALA A 186 26.47 33.75 2.65
CA ALA A 186 27.87 33.87 2.26
C ALA A 186 28.39 35.23 2.77
N GLY A 187 29.43 35.22 3.60
CA GLY A 187 30.11 36.41 4.10
C GLY A 187 31.60 36.14 4.26
N ASP A 188 32.36 36.62 3.27
CA ASP A 188 33.76 37.08 3.27
C ASP A 188 34.82 36.43 4.18
N PRO A 189 35.92 35.87 3.62
CA PRO A 189 37.19 35.76 4.33
C PRO A 189 37.97 37.10 4.24
N GLU A 190 38.13 37.76 5.39
CA GLU A 190 39.00 38.95 5.52
C GLU A 190 40.46 38.66 5.13
N LEU A 191 41.04 39.56 4.32
CA LEU A 191 42.47 39.80 4.16
C LEU A 191 42.86 41.06 4.95
#